data_AF-A0A2G2XCI8-F1
#
_entry.id   AF-A0A2G2XCI8-F1
#
_cell.length_a   1.000
_cell.length_b   1.000
_cell.length_c   1.000
_cell.angle_alpha   90.00
_cell.angle_beta   90.00
_cell.angle_gamma   90.00
#
_symmetry.space_group_name_H-M   'P 1'
#
loop_
_entity.id
_entity.type
_entity.pdbx_description
1 polymer ?
#
loop_
_entity_poly.entity_id
_entity_poly.type
_entity_poly.pdbx_seq_one_letter_code
_entity_poly.pdbx_strand_id
1 'polypeptide(L)'
;MFSSEEPTRFGISCLRSRLLAGIVQLAELKSTKDSHNVSFSDASKFAGYTNAKGDLSEVSLKKGTYSAFVKLHIEQGPILEKGVSIGVVTAIAAPASIKVTFEGNEGHAGAALMPKRNDAGLATAKLALAMEKHVLNSGSVDTVGTVGMTIAIAMLLESIVAKVSAPGNSPNTDGIHVKLSTGVSITNSHIGTGDDCISIDPGNSNLWIEGIACDPGHGISIGSLGWKLEELGVQNVTVKIVTFTGTTNGVRVKTWARSSNGFVRGVLFQHIVMVNVKNPIIIDQNYCPNHESCPKQGSAIKISDITYQDIRGTSSTEVAVKLDCNKINPCSGITLEDVNLSYKDQPTEAACVNARGRASGLKALANCL
;
A
#
# COMPACT_ATOMS: atom_id res chain seq x y z
N MET A 1 -4.68 21.40 21.95
CA MET A 1 -3.92 20.39 21.18
C MET A 1 -4.23 20.59 19.71
N PHE A 2 -3.27 20.56 18.80
CA PHE A 2 -3.52 20.58 17.35
C PHE A 2 -3.56 19.12 16.89
N SER A 3 -4.64 18.71 16.22
CA SER A 3 -4.80 17.34 15.72
C SER A 3 -5.54 17.41 14.40
N SER A 4 -5.25 16.48 13.49
CA SER A 4 -5.91 16.43 12.17
C SER A 4 -5.60 17.68 11.31
N GLU A 5 -4.32 18.09 11.29
CA GLU A 5 -3.85 19.26 10.51
C GLU A 5 -3.49 18.91 9.06
N GLU A 6 -3.10 17.66 8.82
CA GLU A 6 -2.86 17.05 7.50
C GLU A 6 -4.14 16.36 6.98
N PRO A 7 -4.21 15.87 5.72
CA PRO A 7 -5.44 15.30 5.15
C PRO A 7 -6.07 14.29 6.11
N THR A 8 -7.30 14.60 6.53
CA THR A 8 -7.90 13.92 7.68
C THR A 8 -8.76 12.75 7.25
N ARG A 9 -9.07 11.89 8.21
CA ARG A 9 -10.12 10.85 8.16
C ARG A 9 -11.44 11.31 7.50
N PHE A 10 -11.72 12.61 7.52
CA PHE A 10 -12.95 13.22 7.04
C PHE A 10 -12.77 14.05 5.75
N GLY A 11 -11.59 14.02 5.13
CA GLY A 11 -11.31 14.78 3.92
C GLY A 11 -11.23 16.31 4.12
N ILE A 12 -11.11 16.77 5.36
CA ILE A 12 -11.00 18.19 5.71
C ILE A 12 -9.62 18.45 6.32
N SER A 13 -8.73 19.14 5.62
CA SER A 13 -7.41 19.51 6.14
C SER A 13 -7.48 20.69 7.11
N CYS A 14 -6.49 20.78 8.01
CA CYS A 14 -6.43 21.81 9.06
C CYS A 14 -7.70 21.88 9.92
N LEU A 15 -8.34 20.74 10.16
CA LEU A 15 -9.69 20.68 10.73
C LEU A 15 -9.76 21.36 12.10
N ARG A 16 -8.77 21.12 12.96
CA ARG A 16 -8.77 21.69 14.30
C ARG A 16 -8.34 23.15 14.32
N SER A 17 -7.37 23.55 13.51
CA SER A 17 -7.07 24.98 13.28
C SER A 17 -8.29 25.75 12.80
N ARG A 18 -9.07 25.19 11.87
CA ARG A 18 -10.32 25.79 11.37
C ARG A 18 -11.38 25.92 12.46
N LEU A 19 -11.52 24.90 13.31
CA LEU A 19 -12.41 24.91 14.47
C LEU A 19 -11.99 25.96 15.50
N LEU A 20 -10.70 26.03 15.85
CA LEU A 20 -10.13 27.02 16.77
C LEU A 20 -10.34 28.45 16.25
N ALA A 21 -10.23 28.64 14.92
CA ALA A 21 -10.43 29.93 14.28
C ALA A 21 -11.92 30.27 14.01
N GLY A 22 -12.85 29.36 14.30
CA GLY A 22 -14.28 29.56 14.02
C GLY A 22 -14.64 29.58 12.53
N ILE A 23 -13.77 29.05 11.66
CA ILE A 23 -13.93 29.03 10.20
C ILE A 23 -14.90 27.94 9.75
N VAL A 24 -14.88 26.78 10.42
CA VAL A 24 -15.77 25.65 10.11
C VAL A 24 -16.90 25.61 11.12
N GLN A 25 -18.14 25.53 10.63
CA GLN A 25 -19.30 25.44 11.49
C GLN A 25 -19.49 24.02 12.03
N LEU A 26 -19.83 23.91 13.32
CA LEU A 26 -20.07 22.63 13.97
C LEU A 26 -21.23 21.84 13.34
N ALA A 27 -22.20 22.53 12.75
CA ALA A 27 -23.32 21.90 12.04
C ALA A 27 -22.85 21.12 10.79
N GLU A 28 -21.89 21.68 10.04
CA GLU A 28 -21.31 21.08 8.84
C GLU A 28 -20.48 19.83 9.18
N LEU A 29 -19.79 19.86 10.32
CA LEU A 29 -19.02 18.71 10.79
C LEU A 29 -19.90 17.55 11.26
N LYS A 30 -21.06 17.82 11.85
CA LYS A 30 -21.98 16.77 12.33
C LYS A 30 -22.50 15.87 11.20
N SER A 31 -22.66 16.40 9.99
CA SER A 31 -23.06 15.62 8.81
C SER A 31 -21.89 14.93 8.12
N THR A 32 -20.65 15.28 8.46
CA THR A 32 -19.45 14.72 7.83
C THR A 32 -19.18 13.31 8.38
N LYS A 33 -18.95 12.37 7.47
CA LYS A 33 -18.63 10.97 7.78
C LYS A 33 -17.33 10.56 7.12
N ASP A 34 -16.65 9.59 7.73
CA ASP A 34 -15.45 9.00 7.15
C ASP A 34 -15.78 7.93 6.11
N SER A 35 -14.74 7.30 5.54
CA SER A 35 -14.88 6.20 4.59
C SER A 35 -15.59 4.95 5.12
N HIS A 36 -15.79 4.84 6.45
CA HIS A 36 -16.48 3.74 7.12
C HIS A 36 -17.86 4.18 7.63
N ASN A 37 -18.38 5.31 7.15
CA ASN A 37 -19.67 5.86 7.54
C ASN A 37 -19.77 6.26 9.02
N VAL A 38 -18.63 6.40 9.73
CA VAL A 38 -18.56 6.90 11.10
C VAL A 38 -18.66 8.42 11.09
N SER A 39 -19.56 8.98 11.89
CA SER A 39 -19.72 10.42 11.97
C SER A 39 -18.53 11.09 12.67
N PHE A 40 -18.22 12.33 12.29
CA PHE A 40 -17.23 13.15 12.98
C PHE A 40 -17.54 13.29 14.48
N SER A 41 -18.82 13.39 14.84
CA SER A 41 -19.28 13.45 16.23
C SER A 41 -18.87 12.20 17.01
N ASP A 42 -19.13 11.01 16.47
CA ASP A 42 -18.84 9.75 17.15
C ASP A 42 -17.34 9.53 17.28
N ALA A 43 -16.58 9.86 16.23
CA ALA A 43 -15.12 9.81 16.27
C ALA A 43 -14.53 10.79 17.31
N SER A 44 -15.08 12.00 17.40
CA SER A 44 -14.63 13.01 18.36
C SER A 44 -14.96 12.62 19.80
N LYS A 45 -16.12 12.02 20.04
CA LYS A 45 -16.51 11.47 21.35
C LYS A 45 -15.61 10.31 21.75
N PHE A 46 -15.40 9.36 20.83
CA PHE A 46 -14.52 8.21 21.06
C PHE A 46 -13.09 8.65 21.39
N ALA A 47 -12.58 9.69 20.71
CA ALA A 47 -11.26 10.26 20.97
C ALA A 47 -11.17 11.11 22.25
N GLY A 48 -12.28 11.30 22.97
CA GLY A 48 -12.33 12.10 24.20
C GLY A 48 -12.20 13.61 24.00
N TYR A 49 -12.58 14.13 22.81
CA TYR A 49 -12.45 15.55 22.49
C TYR A 49 -13.65 16.41 22.89
N THR A 50 -14.79 15.79 23.18
CA THR A 50 -16.02 16.51 23.53
C THR A 50 -16.03 16.94 25.00
N ASN A 51 -16.64 18.10 25.28
CA ASN A 51 -16.87 18.58 26.65
C ASN A 51 -17.93 17.73 27.39
N ALA A 52 -18.25 18.09 28.63
CA ALA A 52 -19.27 17.42 29.45
C ALA A 52 -20.68 17.40 28.81
N LYS A 53 -20.94 18.28 27.84
CA LYS A 53 -22.19 18.34 27.07
C LYS A 53 -22.14 17.52 25.77
N GLY A 54 -21.02 16.87 25.49
CA GLY A 54 -20.83 16.04 24.30
C GLY A 54 -20.66 16.83 23.00
N ASP A 55 -20.28 18.11 23.07
CA ASP A 55 -20.05 18.97 21.91
C ASP A 55 -18.65 19.64 21.90
N LEU A 56 -18.40 20.43 20.85
CA LEU A 56 -17.15 21.16 20.61
C LEU A 56 -17.40 22.68 20.56
N SER A 57 -18.49 23.17 21.17
CA SER A 57 -18.90 24.58 21.11
C SER A 57 -17.88 25.53 21.72
N GLU A 58 -17.07 25.06 22.67
CA GLU A 58 -16.06 25.82 23.40
C GLU A 58 -14.69 25.85 22.68
N VAL A 59 -14.57 25.19 21.52
CA VAL A 59 -13.26 25.06 20.86
C VAL A 59 -12.82 26.34 20.18
N SER A 60 -13.74 27.23 19.78
CA SER A 60 -13.39 28.47 19.09
C SER A 60 -12.67 29.42 20.04
N LEU A 61 -11.50 29.90 19.63
CA LEU A 61 -10.73 30.90 20.36
C LEU A 61 -11.21 32.31 19.99
N LYS A 62 -11.19 33.21 20.97
CA LYS A 62 -11.47 34.63 20.72
C LYS A 62 -10.24 35.27 20.06
N LYS A 63 -10.48 36.27 19.23
CA LYS A 63 -9.39 37.07 18.68
C LYS A 63 -8.56 37.68 19.83
N GLY A 64 -7.24 37.53 19.75
CA GLY A 64 -6.32 38.02 20.78
C GLY A 64 -6.08 37.06 21.96
N THR A 65 -6.58 35.81 21.93
CA THR A 65 -6.28 34.82 22.97
C THR A 65 -4.77 34.50 23.08
N TYR A 66 -4.04 34.51 21.96
CA TYR A 66 -2.60 34.31 21.92
C TYR A 66 -1.94 35.41 21.08
N SER A 67 -0.80 35.94 21.56
CA SER A 67 0.00 36.92 20.81
C SER A 67 0.90 36.27 19.76
N ALA A 68 1.35 35.03 19.99
CA ALA A 68 2.17 34.24 19.07
C ALA A 68 1.97 32.75 19.35
N PHE A 69 2.33 31.91 18.37
CA PHE A 69 2.26 30.45 18.47
C PHE A 69 3.54 29.83 17.90
N VAL A 70 4.12 28.87 18.62
CA VAL A 70 5.28 28.08 18.17
C VAL A 70 4.83 26.64 17.98
N LYS A 71 5.01 26.11 16.76
CA LYS A 71 4.69 24.73 16.41
C LYS A 71 5.97 23.92 16.29
N LEU A 72 6.12 22.89 17.11
CA LEU A 72 7.20 21.91 16.95
C LEU A 72 6.70 20.79 16.03
N HIS A 73 7.48 20.48 15.00
CA HIS A 73 7.22 19.42 14.04
C HIS A 73 8.46 18.58 13.86
N ILE A 74 8.25 17.28 13.64
CA ILE A 74 9.28 16.40 13.12
C ILE A 74 9.30 16.65 11.61
N GLU A 75 10.45 17.01 11.07
CA GLU A 75 10.61 17.16 9.63
C GLU A 75 10.62 15.75 9.00
N GLN A 76 9.83 15.57 7.94
CA GLN A 76 9.64 14.30 7.22
C GLN A 76 10.26 14.37 5.81
N GLY A 77 11.10 15.36 5.58
CA GLY A 77 11.69 15.65 4.28
C GLY A 77 13.20 15.36 4.29
N PRO A 78 13.85 15.48 3.13
CA PRO A 78 15.28 15.16 3.03
C PRO A 78 16.19 16.34 3.41
N ILE A 79 15.65 17.48 3.86
CA ILE A 79 16.46 18.71 3.98
C ILE A 79 17.30 18.69 5.25
N LEU A 80 16.69 18.38 6.40
CA LEU A 80 17.40 18.35 7.68
C LEU A 80 18.30 17.11 7.82
N GLU A 81 17.99 16.02 7.11
CA GLU A 81 18.82 14.81 7.04
C GLU A 81 20.24 15.06 6.50
N LYS A 82 20.48 16.22 5.87
CA LYS A 82 21.82 16.63 5.37
C LYS A 82 22.77 17.14 6.46
N GLY A 83 22.50 16.85 7.73
CA GLY A 83 23.37 17.16 8.87
C GLY A 83 22.96 18.38 9.69
N VAL A 84 21.70 18.81 9.63
CA VAL A 84 21.17 19.93 10.41
C VAL A 84 20.17 19.41 11.45
N SER A 85 20.43 19.68 12.74
CA SER A 85 19.60 19.12 13.81
C SER A 85 18.27 19.85 14.05
N ILE A 86 18.20 21.15 13.71
CA ILE A 86 17.00 21.99 13.91
C ILE A 86 16.89 22.96 12.73
N GLY A 87 15.72 23.01 12.10
CA GLY A 87 15.36 23.99 11.08
C GLY A 87 14.27 24.96 11.56
N VAL A 88 14.30 26.20 11.05
CA VAL A 88 13.22 27.18 11.26
C VAL A 88 12.37 27.24 9.99
N VAL A 89 11.09 26.93 10.12
CA VAL A 89 10.12 27.00 9.03
C VAL A 89 9.68 28.45 8.83
N THR A 90 9.92 29.02 7.65
CA THR A 90 9.57 30.41 7.30
C THR A 90 8.23 30.54 6.57
N ALA A 91 7.74 29.45 5.98
CA ALA A 91 6.46 29.37 5.27
C ALA A 91 5.76 28.05 5.56
N ILE A 92 4.43 28.06 5.58
CA ILE A 92 3.61 26.85 5.80
C ILE A 92 2.86 26.55 4.51
N ALA A 93 3.00 25.32 4.00
CA ALA A 93 2.19 24.84 2.89
C ALA A 93 0.73 24.74 3.33
N ALA A 94 -0.17 25.41 2.61
CA ALA A 94 -1.61 25.32 2.86
C ALA A 94 -2.19 24.13 2.08
N PRO A 95 -2.58 23.02 2.75
CA PRO A 95 -3.10 21.86 2.05
C PRO A 95 -4.49 22.16 1.47
N ALA A 96 -4.68 21.82 0.20
CA ALA A 96 -5.97 21.80 -0.47
C ALA A 96 -6.23 20.39 -1.03
N SER A 97 -7.44 19.89 -0.84
CA SER A 97 -7.85 18.58 -1.34
C SER A 97 -9.19 18.70 -2.04
N ILE A 98 -9.30 18.06 -3.19
CA ILE A 98 -10.55 17.99 -3.97
C ILE A 98 -10.84 16.51 -4.22
N LYS A 99 -12.09 16.11 -3.97
CA LYS A 99 -12.58 14.79 -4.38
C LYS A 99 -13.30 14.94 -5.71
N VAL A 100 -12.81 14.25 -6.73
CA VAL A 100 -13.42 14.20 -8.06
C VAL A 100 -13.90 12.79 -8.33
N THR A 101 -15.16 12.64 -8.76
CA THR A 101 -15.72 11.35 -9.18
C THR A 101 -15.94 11.39 -10.68
N PHE A 102 -15.38 10.41 -11.39
CA PHE A 102 -15.64 10.19 -12.80
C PHE A 102 -16.49 8.93 -12.96
N GLU A 103 -17.55 9.02 -13.75
CA GLU A 103 -18.42 7.90 -14.08
C GLU A 103 -18.26 7.54 -15.55
N GLY A 104 -18.14 6.25 -15.83
CA GLY A 104 -17.95 5.71 -17.18
C GLY A 104 -19.02 4.70 -17.53
N ASN A 105 -19.13 4.39 -18.82
CA ASN A 105 -20.10 3.40 -19.32
C ASN A 105 -19.41 2.07 -19.62
N GLU A 106 -20.10 0.95 -19.39
CA GLU A 106 -19.64 -0.38 -19.82
C GLU A 106 -19.69 -0.49 -21.36
N GLY A 107 -18.70 -1.16 -21.94
CA GLY A 107 -18.67 -1.44 -23.36
C GLY A 107 -17.62 -2.49 -23.70
N HIS A 108 -17.99 -3.48 -24.52
CA HIS A 108 -17.07 -4.53 -24.97
C HIS A 108 -15.92 -3.91 -25.77
N ALA A 109 -14.67 -4.27 -25.41
CA ALA A 109 -13.44 -3.72 -25.99
C ALA A 109 -13.39 -3.73 -27.54
N GLY A 110 -13.99 -4.72 -28.19
CA GLY A 110 -14.02 -4.84 -29.66
C GLY A 110 -15.23 -4.23 -30.37
N ALA A 111 -16.29 -3.87 -29.65
CA ALA A 111 -17.54 -3.36 -30.25
C ALA A 111 -17.80 -1.86 -29.96
N ALA A 112 -17.23 -1.34 -28.88
CA ALA A 112 -17.37 0.07 -28.50
C ALA A 112 -16.40 0.96 -29.31
N LEU A 113 -16.91 1.63 -30.35
CA LEU A 113 -16.14 2.55 -31.18
C LEU A 113 -15.60 3.74 -30.37
N MET A 114 -14.35 4.12 -30.63
CA MET A 114 -13.62 5.17 -29.89
C MET A 114 -14.40 6.48 -29.68
N PRO A 115 -15.09 7.07 -30.68
CA PRO A 115 -15.85 8.32 -30.48
C PRO A 115 -17.04 8.20 -29.53
N LYS A 116 -17.50 6.98 -29.23
CA LYS A 116 -18.66 6.70 -28.36
C LYS A 116 -18.25 6.24 -26.96
N ARG A 117 -16.96 6.07 -26.69
CA ARG A 117 -16.48 5.60 -25.40
C ARG A 117 -16.56 6.70 -24.34
N ASN A 118 -16.93 6.32 -23.12
CA ASN A 118 -16.96 7.18 -21.93
C ASN A 118 -16.14 6.52 -20.82
N ASP A 119 -14.81 6.62 -20.94
CA ASP A 119 -13.87 5.92 -20.06
C ASP A 119 -13.47 6.77 -18.84
N ALA A 120 -13.99 6.43 -17.66
CA ALA A 120 -13.65 7.11 -16.40
C ALA A 120 -12.15 7.03 -16.07
N GLY A 121 -11.50 5.91 -16.41
CA GLY A 121 -10.05 5.73 -16.23
C GLY A 121 -9.22 6.74 -17.05
N LEU A 122 -9.58 6.98 -18.31
CA LEU A 122 -8.90 7.99 -19.15
C LEU A 122 -9.14 9.41 -18.65
N ALA A 123 -10.35 9.71 -18.17
CA ALA A 123 -10.63 11.00 -17.54
C ALA A 123 -9.75 11.22 -16.30
N THR A 124 -9.56 10.17 -15.49
CA THR A 124 -8.72 10.20 -14.29
C THR A 124 -7.24 10.36 -14.63
N ALA A 125 -6.74 9.64 -15.64
CA ALA A 125 -5.37 9.80 -16.13
C ALA A 125 -5.10 11.23 -16.65
N LYS A 126 -6.06 11.83 -17.37
CA LYS A 126 -5.97 13.23 -17.81
C LYS A 126 -5.92 14.20 -16.64
N LEU A 127 -6.70 13.96 -15.58
CA LEU A 127 -6.64 14.78 -14.35
C LEU A 127 -5.26 14.70 -13.70
N ALA A 128 -4.68 13.50 -13.60
CA ALA A 128 -3.35 13.30 -13.03
C ALA A 128 -2.28 14.09 -13.79
N LEU A 129 -2.27 13.99 -15.12
CA LEU A 129 -1.35 14.75 -15.98
C LEU A 129 -1.58 16.26 -15.90
N ALA A 130 -2.84 16.69 -15.84
CA ALA A 130 -3.18 18.10 -15.71
C ALA A 130 -2.71 18.67 -14.36
N MET A 131 -2.82 17.90 -13.27
CA MET A 131 -2.35 18.29 -11.94
C MET A 131 -0.83 18.46 -11.94
N GLU A 132 -0.07 17.46 -12.40
CA GLU A 132 1.39 17.55 -12.49
C GLU A 132 1.82 18.79 -13.28
N LYS A 133 1.21 19.00 -14.46
CA LYS A 133 1.49 20.18 -15.28
C LYS A 133 1.22 21.50 -14.54
N HIS A 134 0.15 21.59 -13.76
CA HIS A 134 -0.15 22.81 -12.99
C HIS A 134 0.83 23.03 -11.84
N VAL A 135 1.20 21.96 -11.14
CA VAL A 135 2.17 22.00 -10.04
C VAL A 135 3.53 22.48 -10.54
N LEU A 136 4.03 21.91 -11.63
CA LEU A 136 5.30 22.30 -12.24
C LEU A 136 5.30 23.75 -12.76
N ASN A 137 4.14 24.24 -13.19
CA ASN A 137 3.98 25.62 -13.68
C ASN A 137 3.59 26.63 -12.59
N SER A 138 3.53 26.23 -11.31
CA SER A 138 3.17 27.11 -10.19
C SER A 138 4.18 28.23 -9.94
N GLY A 139 5.41 28.09 -10.43
CA GLY A 139 6.52 29.01 -10.19
C GLY A 139 7.17 28.87 -8.81
N SER A 140 6.74 27.91 -7.99
CA SER A 140 7.31 27.62 -6.67
C SER A 140 7.83 26.19 -6.60
N VAL A 141 9.09 26.04 -6.19
CA VAL A 141 9.74 24.73 -6.01
C VAL A 141 9.14 23.91 -4.87
N ASP A 142 8.43 24.57 -3.95
CA ASP A 142 7.82 23.95 -2.77
C ASP A 142 6.36 23.53 -3.02
N THR A 143 5.84 23.75 -4.24
CA THR A 143 4.47 23.31 -4.58
C THR A 143 4.48 21.82 -4.87
N VAL A 144 3.70 21.08 -4.11
CA VAL A 144 3.50 19.63 -4.28
C VAL A 144 2.03 19.39 -4.59
N GLY A 145 1.77 18.59 -5.62
CA GLY A 145 0.43 18.08 -5.89
C GLY A 145 0.50 16.59 -6.17
N THR A 146 -0.40 15.85 -5.55
CA THR A 146 -0.53 14.41 -5.72
C THR A 146 -1.96 14.09 -6.12
N VAL A 147 -2.12 13.07 -6.97
CA VAL A 147 -3.43 12.53 -7.31
C VAL A 147 -3.48 11.11 -6.79
N GLY A 148 -4.18 10.93 -5.67
CA GLY A 148 -4.54 9.60 -5.19
C GLY A 148 -5.65 9.04 -6.09
N MET A 149 -5.38 7.93 -6.76
CA MET A 149 -6.33 7.29 -7.65
C MET A 149 -6.92 6.04 -6.99
N THR A 150 -8.22 6.09 -6.68
CA THR A 150 -9.00 4.91 -6.33
C THR A 150 -9.85 4.57 -7.54
N ILE A 151 -9.43 3.59 -8.34
CA ILE A 151 -10.29 3.09 -9.42
C ILE A 151 -11.24 2.07 -8.81
N ALA A 152 -12.48 2.46 -8.55
CA ALA A 152 -13.55 1.50 -8.30
C ALA A 152 -13.93 0.91 -9.66
N ILE A 153 -13.22 -0.13 -10.06
CA ILE A 153 -13.45 -0.80 -11.33
C ILE A 153 -14.67 -1.72 -11.14
N ALA A 154 -15.85 -1.23 -11.48
CA ALA A 154 -17.01 -2.07 -11.80
C ALA A 154 -16.99 -2.44 -13.30
N MET A 155 -15.80 -2.76 -13.83
CA MET A 155 -15.60 -3.19 -15.21
C MET A 155 -14.87 -4.54 -15.20
N LEU A 156 -15.26 -5.44 -16.09
CA LEU A 156 -14.38 -6.52 -16.54
C LEU A 156 -13.17 -5.89 -17.25
N LEU A 157 -12.11 -5.61 -16.51
CA LEU A 157 -10.80 -5.30 -17.07
C LEU A 157 -10.13 -6.63 -17.41
N GLU A 158 -10.34 -7.11 -18.63
CA GLU A 158 -9.86 -8.42 -19.05
C GLU A 158 -8.32 -8.54 -19.09
N SER A 159 -7.56 -7.43 -19.24
CA SER A 159 -6.09 -7.44 -19.19
C SER A 159 -5.44 -6.05 -19.07
N ILE A 160 -4.33 -5.96 -18.33
CA ILE A 160 -3.42 -4.80 -18.25
C ILE A 160 -2.07 -5.18 -18.84
N VAL A 161 -1.57 -4.40 -19.80
CA VAL A 161 -0.21 -4.51 -20.37
C VAL A 161 0.49 -3.17 -20.27
N ALA A 162 1.66 -3.11 -19.62
CA ALA A 162 2.38 -1.86 -19.37
C ALA A 162 3.92 -2.02 -19.48
N LYS A 163 4.58 -0.93 -19.86
CA LYS A 163 6.03 -0.73 -19.64
C LYS A 163 6.23 0.46 -18.72
N VAL A 164 6.71 0.22 -17.50
CA VAL A 164 6.95 1.24 -16.46
C VAL A 164 8.43 1.25 -16.13
N SER A 165 9.05 2.43 -15.96
CA SER A 165 10.47 2.54 -15.64
C SER A 165 10.74 3.74 -14.72
N ALA A 166 11.36 3.46 -13.58
CA ALA A 166 11.92 4.44 -12.65
C ALA A 166 13.26 3.91 -12.08
N PRO A 167 14.15 4.79 -11.58
CA PRO A 167 15.37 4.36 -10.90
C PRO A 167 15.07 3.50 -9.67
N GLY A 168 15.90 2.49 -9.41
CA GLY A 168 15.70 1.54 -8.29
C GLY A 168 15.81 2.15 -6.88
N ASN A 169 16.34 3.37 -6.76
CA ASN A 169 16.41 4.13 -5.51
C ASN A 169 15.32 5.23 -5.42
N SER A 170 14.36 5.25 -6.36
CA SER A 170 13.29 6.24 -6.38
C SER A 170 12.21 5.87 -5.34
N PRO A 171 12.07 6.61 -4.25
CA PRO A 171 11.15 6.24 -3.17
C PRO A 171 9.69 6.20 -3.67
N ASN A 172 8.93 5.19 -3.23
CA ASN A 172 7.48 5.09 -3.41
C ASN A 172 6.99 5.15 -4.87
N THR A 173 7.78 4.63 -5.80
CA THR A 173 7.42 4.54 -7.22
C THR A 173 6.85 3.17 -7.57
N ASP A 174 5.80 2.74 -6.88
CA ASP A 174 5.11 1.48 -7.16
C ASP A 174 4.64 1.42 -8.62
N GLY A 175 4.71 0.24 -9.24
CA GLY A 175 4.34 0.03 -10.62
C GLY A 175 2.83 -0.01 -10.81
N ILE A 176 2.23 -1.16 -10.49
CA ILE A 176 0.77 -1.34 -10.50
C ILE A 176 0.27 -1.58 -9.07
N HIS A 177 -0.62 -0.71 -8.61
CA HIS A 177 -1.29 -0.85 -7.32
C HIS A 177 -2.73 -1.32 -7.53
N VAL A 178 -3.07 -2.51 -7.02
CA VAL A 178 -4.41 -3.10 -7.15
C VAL A 178 -5.10 -3.09 -5.80
N LYS A 179 -6.31 -2.54 -5.71
CA LYS A 179 -7.07 -2.40 -4.45
C LYS A 179 -8.56 -2.54 -4.71
N LEU A 180 -9.29 -3.17 -3.78
CA LEU A 180 -10.76 -3.29 -3.83
C LEU A 180 -11.30 -3.75 -5.20
N SER A 181 -10.64 -4.72 -5.84
CA SER A 181 -10.95 -5.15 -7.20
C SER A 181 -11.28 -6.65 -7.27
N THR A 182 -12.04 -7.06 -8.30
CA THR A 182 -12.29 -8.47 -8.60
C THR A 182 -12.07 -8.76 -10.07
N GLY A 183 -11.46 -9.90 -10.40
CA GLY A 183 -11.33 -10.37 -11.79
C GLY A 183 -10.34 -9.55 -12.62
N VAL A 184 -9.26 -9.07 -12.01
CA VAL A 184 -8.23 -8.28 -12.72
C VAL A 184 -7.13 -9.18 -13.25
N SER A 185 -6.78 -9.02 -14.52
CA SER A 185 -5.62 -9.66 -15.12
C SER A 185 -4.53 -8.64 -15.47
N ILE A 186 -3.29 -8.92 -15.09
CA ILE A 186 -2.09 -8.14 -15.44
C ILE A 186 -1.19 -9.07 -16.23
N THR A 187 -0.91 -8.75 -17.49
CA THR A 187 -0.14 -9.65 -18.36
C THR A 187 0.97 -8.94 -19.14
N ASN A 188 2.00 -9.70 -19.52
CA ASN A 188 3.01 -9.30 -20.51
C ASN A 188 3.63 -7.92 -20.28
N SER A 189 3.93 -7.58 -19.03
CA SER A 189 4.37 -6.25 -18.63
C SER A 189 5.81 -6.23 -18.16
N HIS A 190 6.52 -5.14 -18.43
CA HIS A 190 7.87 -4.88 -17.91
C HIS A 190 7.81 -3.68 -16.96
N ILE A 191 8.13 -3.90 -15.70
CA ILE A 191 7.93 -2.91 -14.64
C ILE A 191 9.24 -2.77 -13.87
N GLY A 192 9.90 -1.65 -14.07
CA GLY A 192 11.06 -1.23 -13.30
C GLY A 192 10.72 -0.04 -12.42
N THR A 193 10.94 -0.18 -11.12
CA THR A 193 10.50 0.76 -10.10
C THR A 193 11.52 0.90 -8.98
N GLY A 194 11.38 1.93 -8.14
CA GLY A 194 12.10 2.01 -6.86
C GLY A 194 11.32 1.41 -5.67
N ASP A 195 10.08 0.97 -5.90
CA ASP A 195 9.25 0.25 -4.91
C ASP A 195 8.61 -1.01 -5.52
N ASP A 196 7.46 -1.48 -5.02
CA ASP A 196 6.79 -2.70 -5.49
C ASP A 196 6.51 -2.67 -7.01
N CYS A 197 6.86 -3.75 -7.69
CA CYS A 197 6.54 -3.96 -9.11
C CYS A 197 5.01 -4.04 -9.27
N ILE A 198 4.38 -4.87 -8.45
CA ILE A 198 2.93 -4.94 -8.30
C ILE A 198 2.62 -5.08 -6.81
N SER A 199 1.76 -4.22 -6.29
CA SER A 199 1.27 -4.27 -4.91
C SER A 199 -0.22 -4.59 -4.89
N ILE A 200 -0.59 -5.62 -4.13
CA ILE A 200 -1.96 -6.13 -4.00
C ILE A 200 -2.47 -5.79 -2.61
N ASP A 201 -3.27 -4.73 -2.54
CA ASP A 201 -3.82 -4.18 -1.31
C ASP A 201 -5.06 -4.97 -0.83
N PRO A 202 -5.61 -4.66 0.36
CA PRO A 202 -6.83 -5.27 0.86
C PRO A 202 -8.04 -5.23 -0.10
N GLY A 203 -8.86 -6.27 -0.04
CA GLY A 203 -10.13 -6.38 -0.76
C GLY A 203 -10.05 -6.82 -2.22
N ASN A 204 -8.96 -7.48 -2.61
CA ASN A 204 -8.81 -8.06 -3.94
C ASN A 204 -9.26 -9.52 -4.00
N SER A 205 -9.89 -9.90 -5.11
CA SER A 205 -10.25 -11.30 -5.38
C SER A 205 -10.09 -11.68 -6.85
N ASN A 206 -9.75 -12.93 -7.15
CA ASN A 206 -9.66 -13.45 -8.53
C ASN A 206 -8.66 -12.63 -9.39
N LEU A 207 -7.41 -12.54 -8.93
CA LEU A 207 -6.35 -11.85 -9.67
C LEU A 207 -5.52 -12.83 -10.49
N TRP A 208 -5.22 -12.47 -11.74
CA TRP A 208 -4.34 -13.23 -12.63
C TRP A 208 -3.17 -12.38 -13.10
N ILE A 209 -1.95 -12.72 -12.69
CA ILE A 209 -0.74 -11.97 -13.03
C ILE A 209 0.18 -12.91 -13.81
N GLU A 210 0.48 -12.62 -15.08
CA GLU A 210 1.22 -13.54 -15.94
C GLU A 210 2.19 -12.88 -16.92
N GLY A 211 3.39 -13.43 -17.09
CA GLY A 211 4.34 -12.92 -18.09
C GLY A 211 4.93 -11.56 -17.70
N ILE A 212 5.32 -11.41 -16.43
CA ILE A 212 5.83 -10.13 -15.90
C ILE A 212 7.36 -10.18 -15.80
N ALA A 213 8.02 -9.10 -16.20
CA ALA A 213 9.42 -8.84 -15.89
C ALA A 213 9.50 -7.67 -14.91
N CYS A 214 10.04 -7.92 -13.71
CA CYS A 214 10.20 -6.93 -12.65
C CYS A 214 11.69 -6.62 -12.44
N ASP A 215 12.12 -5.41 -12.80
CA ASP A 215 13.50 -4.95 -12.66
C ASP A 215 13.67 -3.44 -12.88
N PRO A 216 14.29 -2.68 -11.95
CA PRO A 216 14.51 -2.96 -10.52
C PRO A 216 13.22 -2.85 -9.69
N GLY A 217 13.28 -2.99 -8.35
CA GLY A 217 12.15 -2.72 -7.44
C GLY A 217 12.03 -3.67 -6.25
N HIS A 218 10.87 -3.69 -5.60
CA HIS A 218 10.58 -4.49 -4.40
C HIS A 218 9.86 -5.82 -4.66
N GLY A 219 9.62 -6.17 -5.92
CA GLY A 219 8.97 -7.42 -6.31
C GLY A 219 7.44 -7.33 -6.35
N ILE A 220 6.77 -8.48 -6.34
CA ILE A 220 5.31 -8.57 -6.29
C ILE A 220 4.89 -8.84 -4.86
N SER A 221 4.13 -7.91 -4.28
CA SER A 221 3.79 -7.90 -2.86
C SER A 221 2.29 -7.96 -2.63
N ILE A 222 1.84 -8.94 -1.84
CA ILE A 222 0.50 -8.95 -1.24
C ILE A 222 0.58 -8.20 0.09
N GLY A 223 -0.16 -7.10 0.19
CA GLY A 223 -0.21 -6.21 1.34
C GLY A 223 0.45 -4.86 1.14
N SER A 224 0.57 -4.05 2.19
CA SER A 224 0.42 -4.48 3.59
C SER A 224 -1.04 -4.65 4.03
N LEU A 225 -1.36 -5.76 4.69
CA LEU A 225 -2.64 -5.98 5.39
C LEU A 225 -2.46 -5.83 6.91
N GLY A 226 -3.56 -5.66 7.64
CA GLY A 226 -3.59 -5.55 9.10
C GLY A 226 -3.44 -4.12 9.61
N TRP A 227 -3.62 -3.11 8.75
CA TRP A 227 -3.60 -1.72 9.20
C TRP A 227 -4.83 -1.36 10.02
N LYS A 228 -5.99 -1.94 9.66
CA LYS A 228 -7.29 -1.73 10.30
C LYS A 228 -7.83 -3.01 10.94
N LEU A 229 -8.64 -2.84 11.98
CA LEU A 229 -9.36 -3.94 12.62
C LEU A 229 -10.36 -4.59 11.65
N GLU A 230 -11.12 -3.77 10.93
CA GLU A 230 -12.03 -4.19 9.88
C GLU A 230 -11.42 -3.91 8.51
N GLU A 231 -11.06 -4.98 7.80
CA GLU A 231 -10.38 -4.93 6.53
C GLU A 231 -10.75 -6.16 5.69
N LEU A 232 -10.99 -5.95 4.40
CA LEU A 232 -11.29 -7.06 3.48
C LEU A 232 -10.03 -7.87 3.20
N GLY A 233 -10.18 -9.20 3.10
CA GLY A 233 -9.07 -10.08 2.74
C GLY A 233 -8.67 -9.99 1.26
N VAL A 234 -7.58 -10.69 0.94
CA VAL A 234 -7.10 -10.95 -0.42
C VAL A 234 -7.28 -12.44 -0.69
N GLN A 235 -7.86 -12.81 -1.84
CA GLN A 235 -8.09 -14.22 -2.15
C GLN A 235 -8.02 -14.57 -3.64
N ASN A 236 -7.71 -15.83 -3.92
CA ASN A 236 -7.67 -16.36 -5.29
C ASN A 236 -6.77 -15.51 -6.20
N VAL A 237 -5.47 -15.49 -5.88
CA VAL A 237 -4.46 -14.74 -6.62
C VAL A 237 -3.53 -15.73 -7.29
N THR A 238 -3.36 -15.63 -8.60
CA THR A 238 -2.37 -16.40 -9.36
C THR A 238 -1.31 -15.45 -9.90
N VAL A 239 -0.04 -15.76 -9.65
CA VAL A 239 1.13 -15.07 -10.18
C VAL A 239 1.99 -16.12 -10.89
N LYS A 240 2.07 -16.06 -12.20
CA LYS A 240 2.65 -17.10 -13.05
C LYS A 240 3.63 -16.52 -14.06
N ILE A 241 4.68 -17.25 -14.44
CA ILE A 241 5.60 -16.82 -15.52
C ILE A 241 6.16 -15.42 -15.23
N VAL A 242 6.90 -15.28 -14.12
CA VAL A 242 7.48 -14.00 -13.73
C VAL A 242 8.99 -14.10 -13.63
N THR A 243 9.70 -13.09 -14.14
CA THR A 243 11.14 -12.95 -13.93
C THR A 243 11.43 -11.74 -13.06
N PHE A 244 12.17 -11.95 -11.98
CA PHE A 244 12.66 -10.90 -11.09
C PHE A 244 14.16 -10.73 -11.29
N THR A 245 14.63 -9.52 -11.61
CA THR A 245 16.07 -9.24 -11.78
C THR A 245 16.54 -8.13 -10.86
N GLY A 246 17.46 -8.45 -9.95
CA GLY A 246 18.09 -7.48 -9.05
C GLY A 246 17.13 -6.79 -8.08
N THR A 247 15.92 -7.33 -7.87
CA THR A 247 14.93 -6.77 -6.95
C THR A 247 15.26 -7.07 -5.49
N THR A 248 14.70 -6.25 -4.58
CA THR A 248 14.89 -6.49 -3.14
C THR A 248 14.10 -7.69 -2.64
N ASN A 249 12.97 -8.01 -3.28
CA ASN A 249 12.21 -9.23 -3.03
C ASN A 249 11.69 -9.82 -4.34
N GLY A 250 11.39 -11.11 -4.35
CA GLY A 250 10.65 -11.76 -5.43
C GLY A 250 9.16 -11.69 -5.17
N VAL A 251 8.62 -12.75 -4.57
CA VAL A 251 7.22 -12.84 -4.15
C VAL A 251 7.12 -12.64 -2.64
N ARG A 252 6.25 -11.71 -2.22
CA ARG A 252 6.18 -11.25 -0.83
C ARG A 252 4.75 -11.18 -0.33
N VAL A 253 4.51 -11.64 0.89
CA VAL A 253 3.28 -11.35 1.66
C VAL A 253 3.68 -10.57 2.91
N LYS A 254 3.12 -9.39 3.11
CA LYS A 254 3.46 -8.49 4.23
C LYS A 254 2.22 -8.12 5.05
N THR A 255 2.21 -8.40 6.34
CA THR A 255 1.11 -8.03 7.25
C THR A 255 1.61 -7.41 8.54
N TRP A 256 0.92 -6.38 9.02
CA TRP A 256 1.21 -5.74 10.30
C TRP A 256 0.86 -6.66 11.49
N ALA A 257 1.67 -6.62 12.54
CA ALA A 257 1.44 -7.36 13.78
C ALA A 257 0.38 -6.73 14.69
N ARG A 258 -0.84 -6.55 14.14
CA ARG A 258 -2.01 -5.92 14.77
C ARG A 258 -3.24 -6.84 14.71
N SER A 259 -4.24 -6.52 15.53
CA SER A 259 -5.58 -7.08 15.42
C SER A 259 -6.28 -6.65 14.12
N SER A 260 -6.88 -7.60 13.43
CA SER A 260 -7.59 -7.44 12.17
C SER A 260 -8.45 -8.69 11.89
N ASN A 261 -9.52 -8.54 11.11
CA ASN A 261 -10.31 -9.65 10.58
C ASN A 261 -9.92 -10.05 9.14
N GLY A 262 -8.92 -9.37 8.56
CA GLY A 262 -8.43 -9.65 7.21
C GLY A 262 -7.76 -11.01 7.08
N PHE A 263 -7.55 -11.43 5.82
CA PHE A 263 -6.93 -12.71 5.49
C PHE A 263 -6.25 -12.66 4.13
N VAL A 264 -5.32 -13.58 3.88
CA VAL A 264 -4.75 -13.89 2.58
C VAL A 264 -4.94 -15.38 2.34
N ARG A 265 -5.65 -15.78 1.28
CA ARG A 265 -5.89 -17.20 1.00
C ARG A 265 -5.93 -17.59 -0.47
N GLY A 266 -5.55 -18.81 -0.78
CA GLY A 266 -5.63 -19.34 -2.14
C GLY A 266 -4.75 -18.54 -3.09
N VAL A 267 -3.45 -18.56 -2.83
CA VAL A 267 -2.45 -17.85 -3.64
C VAL A 267 -1.55 -18.86 -4.33
N LEU A 268 -1.33 -18.70 -5.63
CA LEU A 268 -0.42 -19.53 -6.42
C LEU A 268 0.68 -18.66 -7.00
N PHE A 269 1.93 -18.96 -6.67
CA PHE A 269 3.14 -18.44 -7.29
C PHE A 269 3.78 -19.57 -8.10
N GLN A 270 3.84 -19.45 -9.42
CA GLN A 270 4.23 -20.56 -10.30
C GLN A 270 5.13 -20.15 -11.48
N HIS A 271 6.11 -20.99 -11.84
CA HIS A 271 7.04 -20.74 -12.95
C HIS A 271 7.76 -19.39 -12.83
N ILE A 272 8.48 -19.21 -11.72
CA ILE A 272 9.14 -17.94 -11.41
C ILE A 272 10.65 -18.09 -11.55
N VAL A 273 11.29 -17.13 -12.21
CA VAL A 273 12.75 -17.06 -12.35
C VAL A 273 13.27 -15.90 -11.51
N MET A 274 14.23 -16.19 -10.63
CA MET A 274 14.93 -15.23 -9.79
C MET A 274 16.34 -15.01 -10.35
N VAL A 275 16.72 -13.76 -10.58
CA VAL A 275 18.07 -13.37 -11.02
C VAL A 275 18.64 -12.39 -10.01
N ASN A 276 19.52 -12.87 -9.15
CA ASN A 276 20.19 -12.08 -8.12
C ASN A 276 19.20 -11.29 -7.23
N VAL A 277 18.13 -11.95 -6.76
CA VAL A 277 17.09 -11.33 -5.94
C VAL A 277 17.47 -11.40 -4.47
N LYS A 278 17.34 -10.30 -3.71
CA LYS A 278 17.81 -10.26 -2.32
C LYS A 278 17.00 -11.16 -1.39
N ASN A 279 15.67 -11.13 -1.48
CA ASN A 279 14.80 -12.03 -0.73
C ASN A 279 13.76 -12.68 -1.66
N PRO A 280 14.08 -13.82 -2.29
CA PRO A 280 13.21 -14.46 -3.29
C PRO A 280 11.78 -14.75 -2.83
N ILE A 281 11.61 -15.39 -1.66
CA ILE A 281 10.29 -15.77 -1.13
C ILE A 281 10.17 -15.28 0.32
N ILE A 282 9.21 -14.38 0.58
CA ILE A 282 8.94 -13.85 1.93
C ILE A 282 7.46 -13.98 2.30
N ILE A 283 7.21 -14.47 3.51
CA ILE A 283 6.04 -14.10 4.31
C ILE A 283 6.54 -13.38 5.56
N ASP A 284 6.09 -12.15 5.78
CA ASP A 284 6.42 -11.33 6.94
C ASP A 284 5.12 -10.88 7.65
N GLN A 285 4.77 -11.60 8.71
CA GLN A 285 3.63 -11.22 9.57
C GLN A 285 4.00 -10.22 10.68
N ASN A 286 5.23 -9.70 10.68
CA ASN A 286 5.73 -8.70 11.61
C ASN A 286 6.15 -7.41 10.89
N TYR A 287 5.54 -7.15 9.72
CA TYR A 287 5.95 -6.07 8.82
C TYR A 287 5.99 -4.71 9.55
N CYS A 288 7.15 -4.07 9.48
CA CYS A 288 7.43 -2.78 10.10
C CYS A 288 8.57 -2.07 9.35
N PRO A 289 8.28 -1.36 8.24
CA PRO A 289 9.30 -0.91 7.29
C PRO A 289 10.31 0.09 7.87
N ASN A 290 9.91 0.91 8.84
CA ASN A 290 10.77 1.92 9.44
C ASN A 290 11.41 1.45 10.75
N HIS A 291 11.09 0.24 11.23
CA HIS A 291 11.49 -0.28 12.54
C HIS A 291 11.13 0.60 13.76
N GLU A 292 10.34 1.66 13.55
CA GLU A 292 9.84 2.56 14.56
C GLU A 292 8.42 2.22 14.97
N SER A 293 8.13 2.25 16.28
CA SER A 293 6.79 2.01 16.84
C SER A 293 6.11 0.72 16.33
N CYS A 294 6.90 -0.32 16.05
CA CYS A 294 6.37 -1.58 15.51
C CYS A 294 5.35 -2.20 16.47
N PRO A 295 4.18 -2.61 15.96
CA PRO A 295 3.17 -3.24 16.79
C PRO A 295 3.67 -4.62 17.26
N LYS A 296 3.42 -4.94 18.54
CA LYS A 296 3.88 -6.20 19.19
C LYS A 296 2.72 -7.12 19.57
N GLN A 297 1.53 -6.87 19.05
CA GLN A 297 0.30 -7.58 19.42
C GLN A 297 0.18 -8.94 18.71
N GLY A 298 1.04 -9.19 17.72
CA GLY A 298 0.98 -10.32 16.82
C GLY A 298 -0.05 -10.11 15.71
N SER A 299 0.25 -10.60 14.50
CA SER A 299 -0.67 -10.45 13.36
C SER A 299 -1.91 -11.31 13.54
N ALA A 300 -3.07 -10.67 13.41
CA ALA A 300 -4.36 -11.35 13.35
C ALA A 300 -4.79 -11.71 11.92
N ILE A 301 -4.02 -11.30 10.92
CA ILE A 301 -4.29 -11.65 9.52
C ILE A 301 -4.03 -13.14 9.32
N LYS A 302 -5.06 -13.87 8.89
CA LYS A 302 -4.94 -15.31 8.61
C LYS A 302 -4.32 -15.52 7.24
N ILE A 303 -3.25 -16.32 7.16
CA ILE A 303 -2.60 -16.69 5.90
C ILE A 303 -2.78 -18.19 5.69
N SER A 304 -3.48 -18.57 4.61
CA SER A 304 -3.67 -19.99 4.29
C SER A 304 -3.53 -20.30 2.80
N ASP A 305 -3.24 -21.55 2.48
CA ASP A 305 -3.35 -22.09 1.12
C ASP A 305 -2.52 -21.29 0.09
N ILE A 306 -1.24 -21.06 0.41
CA ILE A 306 -0.27 -20.45 -0.49
C ILE A 306 0.63 -21.52 -1.07
N THR A 307 0.67 -21.61 -2.39
CA THR A 307 1.52 -22.54 -3.13
C THR A 307 2.61 -21.78 -3.86
N TYR A 308 3.85 -22.19 -3.65
CA TYR A 308 5.03 -21.80 -4.42
C TYR A 308 5.49 -23.01 -5.21
N GLN A 309 5.46 -22.93 -6.53
CA GLN A 309 5.72 -24.07 -7.41
C GLN A 309 6.64 -23.69 -8.58
N ASP A 310 7.64 -24.50 -8.89
CA ASP A 310 8.61 -24.25 -9.97
C ASP A 310 9.20 -22.82 -9.88
N ILE A 311 9.93 -22.56 -8.79
CA ILE A 311 10.64 -21.30 -8.57
C ILE A 311 12.12 -21.58 -8.61
N ARG A 312 12.84 -20.96 -9.55
CA ARG A 312 14.25 -21.28 -9.81
C ARG A 312 15.14 -20.06 -9.98
N GLY A 313 16.44 -20.24 -9.81
CA GLY A 313 17.45 -19.23 -10.14
C GLY A 313 18.38 -18.87 -8.98
N THR A 314 18.69 -17.58 -8.83
CA THR A 314 19.73 -17.09 -7.92
C THR A 314 19.21 -16.07 -6.92
N SER A 315 19.66 -16.23 -5.68
CA SER A 315 19.49 -15.28 -4.58
C SER A 315 20.76 -14.45 -4.41
N SER A 316 20.64 -13.19 -4.00
CA SER A 316 21.78 -12.37 -3.60
C SER A 316 22.11 -12.53 -2.10
N THR A 317 21.33 -13.32 -1.36
CA THR A 317 21.54 -13.66 0.05
C THR A 317 21.41 -15.16 0.29
N GLU A 318 21.98 -15.64 1.39
CA GLU A 318 22.00 -17.07 1.74
C GLU A 318 20.60 -17.63 2.07
N VAL A 319 19.78 -16.86 2.78
CA VAL A 319 18.41 -17.25 3.15
C VAL A 319 17.44 -16.82 2.04
N ALA A 320 17.05 -17.76 1.18
CA ALA A 320 16.20 -17.45 0.04
C ALA A 320 14.69 -17.59 0.32
N VAL A 321 14.33 -18.43 1.30
CA VAL A 321 12.96 -18.63 1.75
C VAL A 321 12.85 -18.20 3.21
N LYS A 322 12.07 -17.15 3.47
CA LYS A 322 11.81 -16.66 4.81
C LYS A 322 10.32 -16.60 5.09
N LEU A 323 9.83 -17.50 5.96
CA LEU A 323 8.43 -17.56 6.37
C LEU A 323 8.32 -17.18 7.84
N ASP A 324 8.19 -15.89 8.14
CA ASP A 324 8.04 -15.38 9.49
C ASP A 324 6.56 -15.20 9.85
N CYS A 325 5.93 -16.32 10.22
CA CYS A 325 4.53 -16.35 10.63
C CYS A 325 4.38 -16.17 12.14
N ASN A 326 3.29 -15.53 12.55
CA ASN A 326 3.03 -15.23 13.94
C ASN A 326 2.49 -16.45 14.69
N LYS A 327 2.86 -16.61 15.96
CA LYS A 327 2.40 -17.71 16.81
C LYS A 327 0.88 -17.68 17.05
N ILE A 328 0.25 -16.50 17.06
CA ILE A 328 -1.19 -16.34 17.31
C ILE A 328 -2.01 -16.85 16.12
N ASN A 329 -1.58 -16.53 14.90
CA ASN A 329 -2.20 -16.99 13.65
C ASN A 329 -1.11 -17.58 12.75
N PRO A 330 -0.68 -18.83 13.01
CA PRO A 330 0.33 -19.49 12.19
C PRO A 330 -0.17 -19.61 10.74
N CYS A 331 0.76 -19.56 9.80
CA CYS A 331 0.43 -19.82 8.40
C CYS A 331 0.11 -21.31 8.21
N SER A 332 -0.92 -21.63 7.43
CA SER A 332 -1.34 -23.02 7.17
C SER A 332 -1.46 -23.31 5.69
N GLY A 333 -1.35 -24.58 5.30
CA GLY A 333 -1.51 -24.98 3.89
C GLY A 333 -0.44 -24.39 2.97
N ILE A 334 0.76 -24.10 3.48
CA ILE A 334 1.86 -23.64 2.65
C ILE A 334 2.42 -24.83 1.86
N THR A 335 2.53 -24.70 0.55
CA THR A 335 3.16 -25.71 -0.31
C THR A 335 4.40 -25.12 -0.96
N LEU A 336 5.55 -25.79 -0.80
CA LEU A 336 6.80 -25.49 -1.50
C LEU A 336 7.11 -26.69 -2.41
N GLU A 337 6.98 -26.52 -3.72
CA GLU A 337 7.19 -27.60 -4.70
C GLU A 337 8.17 -27.15 -5.77
N ASP A 338 9.24 -27.90 -6.00
CA ASP A 338 10.26 -27.58 -7.02
C ASP A 338 10.84 -26.16 -6.89
N VAL A 339 11.11 -25.74 -5.65
CA VAL A 339 11.84 -24.49 -5.37
C VAL A 339 13.34 -24.78 -5.36
N ASN A 340 14.05 -24.30 -6.39
CA ASN A 340 15.46 -24.53 -6.62
C ASN A 340 16.24 -23.21 -6.77
N LEU A 341 16.69 -22.67 -5.64
CA LEU A 341 17.42 -21.40 -5.57
C LEU A 341 18.86 -21.64 -5.12
N SER A 342 19.77 -20.85 -5.68
CA SER A 342 21.21 -20.91 -5.36
C SER A 342 21.74 -19.56 -4.93
N TYR A 343 22.72 -19.57 -4.02
CA TYR A 343 23.49 -18.41 -3.60
C TYR A 343 24.96 -18.77 -3.75
N LYS A 344 25.71 -18.03 -4.59
CA LYS A 344 27.11 -18.33 -4.94
C LYS A 344 27.32 -19.79 -5.37
N ASP A 345 26.44 -20.27 -6.26
CA ASP A 345 26.41 -21.64 -6.79
C ASP A 345 26.24 -22.75 -5.74
N GLN A 346 25.86 -22.39 -4.52
CA GLN A 346 25.49 -23.32 -3.45
C GLN A 346 23.98 -23.30 -3.21
N PRO A 347 23.38 -24.40 -2.71
CA PRO A 347 21.98 -24.40 -2.28
C PRO A 347 21.71 -23.32 -1.24
N THR A 348 20.57 -22.63 -1.35
CA THR A 348 20.14 -21.61 -0.37
C THR A 348 19.56 -22.22 0.89
N GLU A 349 19.57 -21.45 1.98
CA GLU A 349 18.89 -21.78 3.23
C GLU A 349 17.42 -21.33 3.26
N ALA A 350 16.67 -21.90 4.21
CA ALA A 350 15.30 -21.53 4.51
C ALA A 350 15.13 -21.27 6.02
N ALA A 351 14.45 -20.18 6.38
CA ALA A 351 14.17 -19.78 7.75
C ALA A 351 12.66 -19.61 7.96
N CYS A 352 12.06 -20.52 8.73
CA CYS A 352 10.61 -20.61 8.84
C CYS A 352 10.17 -20.72 10.29
N VAL A 353 9.15 -19.94 10.65
CA VAL A 353 8.65 -19.79 12.01
C VAL A 353 7.13 -19.83 11.95
N ASN A 354 6.51 -20.76 12.69
CA ASN A 354 5.06 -20.96 12.75
C ASN A 354 4.36 -21.11 11.38
N ALA A 355 5.08 -21.59 10.36
CA ALA A 355 4.50 -21.98 9.09
C ALA A 355 4.25 -23.49 9.10
N ARG A 356 3.12 -23.92 8.53
CA ARG A 356 2.75 -25.34 8.44
C ARG A 356 2.36 -25.69 7.03
N GLY A 357 2.86 -26.82 6.54
CA GLY A 357 2.41 -27.34 5.26
C GLY A 357 3.23 -28.50 4.75
N ARG A 358 3.59 -28.46 3.47
CA ARG A 358 4.37 -29.52 2.82
C ARG A 358 5.43 -28.93 1.91
N ALA A 359 6.59 -29.56 1.88
CA ALA A 359 7.63 -29.28 0.91
C ALA A 359 8.03 -30.56 0.17
N SER A 360 8.21 -30.47 -1.14
CA SER A 360 8.80 -31.51 -1.99
C SER A 360 10.06 -30.97 -2.67
N GLY A 361 11.12 -31.78 -2.71
CA GLY A 361 12.41 -31.41 -3.30
C GLY A 361 13.54 -31.27 -2.26
N LEU A 362 14.25 -30.13 -2.27
CA LEU A 362 15.45 -29.87 -1.46
C LEU A 362 15.20 -30.10 0.04
N LYS A 363 16.07 -30.91 0.67
CA LYS A 363 15.98 -31.30 2.09
C LYS A 363 15.93 -30.12 3.07
N ALA A 364 16.55 -28.99 2.72
CA ALA A 364 16.50 -27.76 3.52
C ALA A 364 15.08 -27.16 3.62
N LEU A 365 14.25 -27.31 2.58
CA LEU A 365 12.87 -26.83 2.56
C LEU A 365 11.92 -27.77 3.32
N ALA A 366 12.25 -29.06 3.39
CA ALA A 366 11.46 -30.03 4.16
C ALA A 366 11.46 -29.75 5.67
N ASN A 367 12.54 -29.18 6.21
CA ASN A 367 12.63 -28.82 7.63
C ASN A 367 11.96 -27.47 7.96
N CYS A 368 11.50 -26.73 6.96
CA CYS A 368 10.91 -25.40 7.11
C CYS A 368 9.39 -25.45 7.41
N LEU A 369 8.68 -26.51 6.99
CA LEU A 369 7.20 -26.57 7.00
C LEU A 369 6.59 -27.69 7.85
#